data_AF-A0A2G4SWQ7-F1
#
_entry.id   AF-A0A2G4SWQ7-F1
#
_cell.length_a   1.000
_cell.length_b   1.000
_cell.length_c   1.000
_cell.angle_alpha   90.00
_cell.angle_beta   90.00
_cell.angle_gamma   90.00
#
_symmetry.space_group_name_H-M   'P 1'
#
loop_
_entity.id
_entity.type
_entity.pdbx_description
1 polymer ?
#
loop_
_entity_poly.entity_id
_entity_poly.type
_entity_poly.pdbx_seq_one_letter_code
_entity_poly.pdbx_strand_id
1 'polypeptide(L)' 'MSIQQLGKILGIIGAIFLAHSAYSTYEHLAYVKAVDEEDASVPIEIAVECLVSSFVALLGVILSADSFKHIDMTDEIQKM' A
#
# COMPACT_ATOMS: atom_id res chain seq x y z
N MET A 1 16.36 -4.18 13.80
CA MET A 1 14.99 -4.31 13.26
C MET A 1 15.05 -5.35 12.16
N SER A 2 14.23 -6.41 12.21
CA SER A 2 14.25 -7.42 11.16
C SER A 2 13.65 -6.87 9.85
N ILE A 3 13.98 -7.47 8.71
CA ILE A 3 13.42 -7.06 7.42
C ILE A 3 11.89 -7.14 7.42
N GLN A 4 11.32 -8.13 8.13
CA GLN A 4 9.86 -8.27 8.25
C GLN A 4 9.23 -7.13 9.07
N GLN A 5 9.89 -6.71 10.15
CA GLN A 5 9.44 -5.56 10.93
C GLN A 5 9.48 -4.27 10.09
N LEU A 6 10.51 -4.11 9.26
CA LEU A 6 10.60 -2.99 8.31
C LEU A 6 9.49 -3.04 7.27
N GLY A 7 9.20 -4.22 6.69
CA GLY A 7 8.08 -4.42 5.78
C GLY A 7 6.75 -4.02 6.40
N LYS A 8 6.47 -4.45 7.64
CA LYS A 8 5.24 -4.08 8.37
C LYS A 8 5.10 -2.57 8.55
N ILE A 9 6.15 -1.89 9.00
CA ILE A 9 6.14 -0.43 9.19
C ILE A 9 5.94 0.28 7.85
N LEU A 10 6.67 -0.14 6.81
CA LEU A 10 6.55 0.41 5.47
C LEU A 10 5.13 0.21 4.89
N GLY A 11 4.54 -0.96 5.11
CA GLY A 11 3.18 -1.28 4.69
C GLY A 11 2.13 -0.42 5.39
N ILE A 12 2.27 -0.18 6.70
CA ILE A 12 1.39 0.72 7.46
C ILE A 12 1.51 2.16 6.94
N ILE A 13 2.74 2.64 6.72
CA ILE A 13 2.97 3.99 6.17
C ILE A 13 2.33 4.11 4.78
N GLY A 14 2.55 3.13 3.89
CA GLY A 14 1.93 3.09 2.57
C GLY A 14 0.39 3.10 2.64
N ALA A 15 -0.21 2.33 3.57
CA ALA A 15 -1.65 2.30 3.76
C ALA A 15 -2.22 3.64 4.26
N ILE A 16 -1.52 4.33 5.17
CA ILE A 16 -1.92 5.67 5.65
C ILE A 16 -1.92 6.69 4.51
N PHE A 17 -0.86 6.72 3.70
CA PHE A 17 -0.79 7.63 2.55
C PHE A 17 -1.81 7.28 1.47
N LEU A 18 -2.09 5.99 1.27
CA LEU A 18 -3.13 5.57 0.34
C LEU A 18 -4.51 6.05 0.81
N ALA A 19 -4.81 5.89 2.09
CA ALA A 19 -6.03 6.43 2.70
C ALA A 19 -6.09 7.96 2.60
N HIS A 20 -4.96 8.64 2.77
CA HIS A 20 -4.84 10.09 2.59
C HIS A 20 -5.20 10.51 1.15
N SER A 21 -4.62 9.86 0.13
CA SER A 21 -4.95 10.14 -1.28
C SER A 21 -6.43 9.87 -1.62
N ALA A 22 -7.03 8.84 -1.00
CA ALA A 22 -8.44 8.53 -1.17
C ALA A 22 -9.33 9.63 -0.57
N TYR A 23 -8.97 10.13 0.62
CA TYR A 23 -9.64 11.26 1.24
C TYR A 23 -9.47 12.55 0.41
N SER A 24 -8.27 12.85 -0.09
CA SER A 24 -8.04 14.01 -0.96
C SER A 24 -8.85 13.94 -2.25
N THR A 25 -8.97 12.75 -2.85
CA THR A 25 -9.84 12.53 -4.02
C THR A 25 -11.30 12.78 -3.68
N TYR A 26 -11.77 12.28 -2.53
CA TYR A 26 -13.14 12.50 -2.06
C TYR A 26 -13.43 13.99 -1.83
N GLU A 27 -12.53 14.71 -1.17
CA GLU A 27 -12.69 16.13 -0.89
C GLU A 27 -12.67 16.95 -2.18
N HIS A 28 -11.75 16.68 -3.10
CA HIS A 28 -11.70 17.33 -4.42
C HIS A 28 -13.00 17.14 -5.19
N LEU A 29 -13.52 15.91 -5.23
CA LEU A 29 -14.75 15.62 -5.95
C LEU A 29 -15.99 16.21 -5.27
N ALA A 30 -15.98 16.34 -3.94
CA ALA A 30 -17.01 17.06 -3.20
C ALA A 30 -16.97 18.56 -3.49
N TYR A 31 -15.77 19.15 -3.59
CA TYR A 31 -15.58 20.55 -3.96
C TYR A 31 -16.07 20.85 -5.37
N VAL A 32 -15.63 20.09 -6.39
CA VAL A 32 -16.05 20.26 -7.79
C VAL A 32 -17.57 20.24 -7.91
N LYS A 33 -18.24 19.30 -7.21
CA LYS A 33 -19.70 19.21 -7.16
C LYS A 33 -20.36 20.41 -6.48
N ALA A 34 -19.72 20.99 -5.47
CA ALA A 34 -20.27 22.13 -4.73
C ALA A 34 -20.18 23.44 -5.51
N VAL A 35 -19.18 23.59 -6.38
CA VAL A 35 -18.99 24.79 -7.22
C VAL A 35 -19.58 24.66 -8.62
N ASP A 36 -20.20 23.52 -8.93
CA ASP A 36 -20.77 23.19 -10.25
C ASP A 36 -19.73 23.30 -11.39
N GLU A 37 -18.49 22.88 -11.11
CA GLU A 37 -17.46 22.84 -12.15
C GLU A 37 -17.68 21.67 -13.13
N GLU A 38 -17.49 21.94 -14.42
CA GLU A 38 -17.60 20.93 -15.47
C GLU A 38 -16.38 19.97 -15.50
N ASP A 39 -15.23 20.42 -15.01
CA ASP A 39 -13.99 19.63 -14.96
C ASP A 39 -13.88 18.87 -13.63
N ALA A 40 -14.11 17.56 -13.68
CA ALA A 40 -13.96 16.66 -12.53
C ALA A 40 -12.64 15.87 -12.57
N SER A 41 -11.65 16.32 -13.35
CA SER A 41 -10.35 15.66 -13.40
C SER A 41 -9.64 15.72 -12.03
N VAL A 42 -9.01 14.61 -11.67
CA VAL A 42 -8.24 14.51 -10.43
C VAL A 42 -6.87 15.14 -10.67
N PRO A 43 -6.39 16.05 -9.79
CA PRO A 43 -5.06 16.63 -9.87
C PRO A 43 -3.97 15.56 -9.94
N ILE A 44 -2.93 15.84 -10.73
CA ILE A 44 -1.82 14.89 -10.95
C ILE A 44 -1.09 14.56 -9.65
N GLU A 45 -1.05 15.48 -8.71
CA GLU A 45 -0.45 15.33 -7.39
C GLU A 45 -1.14 14.22 -6.59
N ILE A 46 -2.48 14.22 -6.58
CA ILE A 46 -3.29 13.18 -5.90
C ILE A 46 -3.11 11.83 -6.60
N ALA A 47 -3.08 11.82 -7.93
CA ALA A 47 -2.86 10.60 -8.71
C ALA A 47 -1.48 9.98 -8.45
N VAL A 48 -0.42 10.81 -8.41
CA VAL A 48 0.94 10.37 -8.11
C VAL A 48 1.04 9.88 -6.66
N GLU A 49 0.45 10.58 -5.70
CA GLU A 49 0.41 10.14 -4.29
C GLU A 49 -0.27 8.77 -4.16
N CYS A 50 -1.41 8.56 -4.83
CA CYS A 50 -2.13 7.29 -4.85
C CYS A 50 -1.28 6.15 -5.44
N LEU A 51 -0.60 6.38 -6.58
CA LEU A 51 0.27 5.39 -7.22
C LEU A 51 1.48 5.03 -6.36
N VAL A 52 2.16 6.04 -5.82
CA VAL A 52 3.35 5.84 -4.99
C VAL A 52 3.00 5.15 -3.67
N SER A 53 1.94 5.59 -3.01
CA SER A 53 1.47 4.97 -1.76
C SER A 53 1.03 3.52 -1.95
N SER A 54 0.32 3.23 -3.05
CA SER A 54 -0.02 1.85 -3.45
C SER A 54 1.23 0.98 -3.63
N PHE A 55 2.24 1.49 -4.33
CA PHE A 55 3.48 0.76 -4.55
C PHE A 55 4.25 0.51 -3.24
N VAL A 56 4.34 1.53 -2.38
CA VAL A 56 4.97 1.41 -1.05
C VAL A 56 4.23 0.40 -0.17
N ALA A 57 2.89 0.41 -0.18
CA ALA A 57 2.09 -0.57 0.55
C ALA A 57 2.36 -2.00 0.06
N LEU A 58 2.40 -2.22 -1.26
CA LEU A 58 2.73 -3.52 -1.86
C LEU A 58 4.12 -4.00 -1.45
N LEU A 59 5.14 -3.13 -1.54
CA LEU A 59 6.49 -3.45 -1.10
C LEU A 59 6.55 -3.79 0.40
N GLY A 60 5.83 -3.05 1.23
CA GLY A 60 5.71 -3.33 2.66
C GLY A 60 5.14 -4.72 2.94
N VAL A 61 4.07 -5.09 2.24
CA VAL A 61 3.45 -6.43 2.34
C VAL A 61 4.44 -7.52 1.94
N ILE A 62 5.10 -7.38 0.78
CA ILE A 62 6.07 -8.38 0.28
C ILE A 62 7.22 -8.56 1.27
N LEU A 63 7.80 -7.47 1.78
CA LEU A 63 8.91 -7.53 2.73
C LEU A 63 8.50 -8.05 4.12
N SER A 64 7.21 -7.97 4.46
CA SER A 64 6.69 -8.52 5.72
C SER A 64 6.46 -10.03 5.69
N ALA A 65 6.42 -10.63 4.50
CA ALA A 65 6.16 -12.06 4.33
C ALA A 65 7.31 -12.91 4.87
N ASP A 66 6.98 -14.08 5.40
CA ASP A 66 7.97 -15.07 5.81
C ASP A 66 8.63 -15.73 4.60
N SER A 67 9.84 -16.25 4.81
CA SER A 67 10.54 -17.04 3.80
C SER A 67 9.72 -18.26 3.40
N PHE A 68 9.80 -18.63 2.13
CA PHE A 68 9.19 -19.85 1.64
C PHE A 68 9.67 -21.07 2.44
N LYS A 69 8.73 -21.90 2.89
CA LYS A 69 9.03 -23.15 3.58
C LYS A 69 9.63 -24.15 2.58
N HIS A 70 10.70 -24.83 2.97
CA HIS A 70 11.25 -25.94 2.18
C HIS A 70 10.26 -27.11 2.14
N ILE A 71 10.01 -27.66 0.95
CA ILE A 71 9.03 -28.74 0.72
C ILE A 71 9.64 -30.15 0.70
N ASP A 72 10.92 -30.30 1.05
CA ASP A 72 11.61 -31.59 0.90
C ASP A 72 11.20 -32.53 2.04
N MET A 73 10.83 -33.77 1.69
CA MET A 73 10.36 -34.77 2.64
C MET A 73 11.48 -35.21 3.58
N THR A 74 12.74 -35.12 3.14
CA THR A 74 13.91 -35.48 3.94
C THR A 74 14.06 -34.58 5.17
N ASP A 75 13.75 -33.30 5.04
CA ASP A 75 13.76 -32.33 6.15
C ASP A 75 12.65 -32.59 7.18
N GLU A 76 11.48 -33.07 6.73
CA GLU A 76 10.36 -33.40 7.61
C GLU A 76 10.58 -34.74 8.34
N ILE A 77 11.19 -35.74 7.68
CA ILE A 77 11.56 -37.01 8.31
C ILE A 77 12.64 -36.81 9.39
N GLN A 78 13.60 -35.90 9.18
CA GLN A 78 14.64 -35.59 10.18
C GLN A 78 14.07 -34.90 11.44
N LYS A 79 12.90 -34.26 11.34
CA LYS A 79 12.23 -33.61 12.48
C LYS A 79 11.43 -34.59 13.35
N MET A 80 11.16 -35.81 12.89
CA MET A 80 10.49 -36.87 13.66
C MET A 80 11.48 -37.63 14.53
#